data_AF-A0A2A4TSL3-F1
#
_entry.id   AF-A0A2A4TSL3-F1
#
_cell.length_a   1.000
_cell.length_b   1.000
_cell.length_c   1.000
_cell.angle_alpha   90.00
_cell.angle_beta   90.00
_cell.angle_gamma   90.00
#
_symmetry.space_group_name_H-M   'P 1'
#
loop_
_entity.id
_entity.type
_entity.pdbx_description
1 polymer ?
#
loop_
_entity_poly.entity_id
_entity_poly.type
_entity_poly.pdbx_seq_one_letter_code
_entity_poly.pdbx_strand_id
1 'polypeptide(L)'
;MELKRFSTVAATAALALTVGFSWGAAAGSRGLLKAPERPKRERRKLSSATELAQDLSLVVDYLERGQSYFRAYQRGTHSVEENKKFLDFLERYEKELAVAKKEIDTLDRWVLRRGSLDSIE
;
A
#
# COMPACT_ATOMS: atom_id res chain seq x y z
N MET A 1 -29.17 44.47 -5.76
CA MET A 1 -29.54 43.04 -5.82
C MET A 1 -29.19 42.56 -7.22
N GLU A 2 -28.25 41.66 -7.49
CA GLU A 2 -27.44 40.74 -6.70
C GLU A 2 -26.02 40.65 -7.31
N LEU A 3 -25.01 40.55 -6.45
CA LEU A 3 -23.61 40.41 -6.83
C LEU A 3 -23.25 38.93 -7.04
N LYS A 4 -23.00 38.56 -8.30
CA LYS A 4 -22.12 37.44 -8.63
C LYS A 4 -20.69 37.85 -8.28
N ARG A 5 -19.95 37.01 -7.55
CA ARG A 5 -18.58 36.53 -7.88
C ARG A 5 -17.92 35.83 -6.69
N PHE A 6 -17.56 34.57 -6.96
CA PHE A 6 -16.39 33.81 -6.52
C PHE A 6 -15.46 34.46 -5.48
N SER A 7 -15.28 33.74 -4.37
CA SER A 7 -14.13 33.84 -3.47
C SER A 7 -13.66 32.39 -3.21
N THR A 8 -12.74 31.83 -4.00
CA THR A 8 -11.30 31.79 -3.71
C THR A 8 -10.97 31.80 -2.22
N VAL A 9 -11.24 30.67 -1.57
CA VAL A 9 -10.69 30.34 -0.25
C VAL A 9 -9.51 29.40 -0.46
N ALA A 10 -8.32 29.90 -0.08
CA ALA A 10 -7.15 29.19 0.44
C ALA A 10 -6.65 27.96 -0.36
N ALA A 11 -5.54 27.98 -1.09
CA ALA A 11 -4.21 28.54 -0.78
C ALA A 11 -3.76 28.25 0.67
N THR A 12 -3.51 26.98 1.00
CA THR A 12 -2.54 26.52 2.03
C THR A 12 -2.46 24.99 2.04
N ALA A 13 -1.58 24.41 1.22
CA ALA A 13 -1.00 23.08 1.44
C ALA A 13 0.34 22.91 0.70
N ALA A 14 1.10 24.00 0.58
CA ALA A 14 2.53 23.94 0.24
C ALA A 14 3.30 23.97 1.55
N LEU A 15 3.35 22.82 2.24
CA LEU A 15 4.18 22.64 3.43
C LEU A 15 5.22 21.55 3.15
N ALA A 16 6.47 22.01 2.99
CA ALA A 16 7.71 21.28 3.26
C ALA A 16 8.01 20.01 2.43
N LEU A 17 8.43 20.21 1.17
CA LEU A 17 9.31 19.26 0.44
C LEU A 17 10.74 19.78 0.28
N THR A 18 11.12 20.84 1.01
CA THR A 18 12.46 21.43 1.00
C THR A 18 13.19 21.17 2.31
N VAL A 19 13.67 19.95 2.50
CA VAL A 19 14.86 19.64 3.30
C VAL A 19 15.66 18.67 2.45
N GLY A 20 16.55 19.15 1.60
CA GLY A 20 17.91 19.43 2.04
C GLY A 20 18.81 18.35 1.45
N PHE A 21 19.30 18.62 0.24
CA PHE A 21 20.37 17.88 -0.41
C PHE A 21 21.61 17.91 0.50
N SER A 22 22.00 16.77 1.06
CA SER A 22 23.33 16.59 1.65
C SER A 22 24.00 15.41 0.96
N TRP A 23 25.02 15.73 0.19
CA TRP A 23 25.96 14.77 -0.38
C TRP A 23 26.97 14.47 0.73
N GLY A 24 26.82 13.31 1.36
CA GLY A 24 27.69 12.84 2.43
C GLY A 24 27.75 11.32 2.37
N ALA A 25 28.88 10.79 1.94
CA ALA A 25 29.13 9.38 1.71
C ALA A 25 28.96 8.53 2.98
N ALA A 26 28.25 7.40 2.88
CA ALA A 26 28.54 6.20 3.66
C ALA A 26 27.88 4.96 3.05
N ALA A 27 28.76 4.00 2.70
CA ALA A 27 28.52 2.57 2.62
C ALA A 27 27.41 2.08 1.67
N GLY A 28 27.84 1.62 0.50
CA GLY A 28 27.07 0.71 -0.34
C GLY A 28 26.57 -0.47 0.48
N SER A 29 25.25 -0.56 0.64
CA SER A 29 24.61 -1.84 0.90
C SER A 29 24.46 -2.54 -0.44
N ARG A 30 25.53 -3.22 -0.87
CA ARG A 30 25.45 -4.38 -1.79
C ARG A 30 24.71 -5.55 -1.12
N GLY A 31 23.58 -5.29 -0.49
CA GLY A 31 22.54 -6.28 -0.33
C GLY A 31 21.60 -6.05 -1.50
N LEU A 32 21.60 -6.93 -2.50
CA LEU A 32 20.57 -6.94 -3.53
C LEU A 32 19.22 -6.85 -2.80
N LEU A 33 18.60 -5.67 -2.82
CA LEU A 33 17.27 -5.47 -2.27
C LEU A 33 16.36 -6.39 -3.07
N LYS A 34 15.99 -7.51 -2.48
CA LYS A 34 15.15 -8.49 -3.16
C LYS A 34 13.71 -8.01 -3.01
N ALA A 35 13.08 -7.69 -4.13
CA ALA A 35 11.65 -7.39 -4.14
C ALA A 35 10.90 -8.55 -3.46
N PRO A 36 9.94 -8.26 -2.56
CA PRO A 36 9.16 -9.29 -1.91
C PRO A 36 8.39 -10.10 -2.95
N GLU A 37 8.32 -11.42 -2.73
CA GLU A 37 7.59 -12.31 -3.62
C GLU A 37 6.09 -12.10 -3.45
N ARG A 38 5.37 -12.02 -4.57
CA ARG A 38 3.91 -11.87 -4.56
C ARG A 38 3.29 -13.11 -3.89
N PRO A 39 2.34 -12.94 -2.96
CA PRO A 39 1.64 -14.07 -2.37
C PRO A 39 0.92 -14.84 -3.47
N LYS A 40 1.10 -16.16 -3.48
CA LYS A 40 0.34 -17.05 -4.37
C LYS A 40 -1.07 -17.16 -3.80
N ARG A 41 -1.96 -16.27 -4.23
CA ARG A 41 -3.40 -16.43 -4.01
C ARG A 41 -3.83 -17.70 -4.73
N GLU A 42 -3.99 -18.79 -3.99
CA GLU A 42 -4.73 -19.91 -4.51
C GLU A 42 -6.15 -19.39 -4.74
N ARG A 43 -6.63 -19.44 -5.98
CA ARG A 43 -8.01 -19.06 -6.33
C ARG A 43 -8.99 -20.07 -5.71
N ARG A 44 -9.02 -20.18 -4.39
CA ARG A 44 -10.01 -20.93 -3.64
C ARG A 44 -11.23 -20.03 -3.54
N LYS A 45 -12.43 -20.61 -3.67
CA LYS A 45 -13.66 -19.89 -3.35
C LYS A 45 -13.64 -19.64 -1.84
N LEU A 46 -13.10 -18.50 -1.41
CA LEU A 46 -13.07 -18.09 0.00
C LEU A 46 -14.52 -17.90 0.44
N SER A 47 -15.03 -18.88 1.19
CA SER A 47 -16.46 -18.98 1.52
C SER A 47 -16.74 -18.57 2.97
N SER A 48 -15.68 -18.36 3.75
CA SER A 48 -15.77 -17.96 5.15
C SER A 48 -14.88 -16.77 5.49
N ALA A 49 -15.27 -16.02 6.53
CA ALA A 49 -14.49 -14.90 7.05
C ALA A 49 -13.08 -15.32 7.52
N THR A 50 -12.95 -16.52 8.10
CA THR A 50 -11.67 -17.03 8.59
C THR A 50 -10.69 -17.32 7.46
N GLU A 51 -11.17 -17.95 6.37
CA GLU A 51 -10.35 -18.19 5.18
C GLU A 51 -9.90 -16.87 4.52
N LEU A 52 -10.81 -15.90 4.44
CA LEU A 52 -10.51 -14.58 3.90
C LEU A 52 -9.49 -13.81 4.77
N ALA A 53 -9.60 -13.92 6.10
CA ALA A 53 -8.63 -13.30 7.01
C ALA A 53 -7.24 -13.94 6.93
N GLN A 54 -7.16 -15.26 6.74
CA GLN A 54 -5.89 -15.96 6.54
C GLN A 54 -5.22 -15.54 5.23
N ASP A 55 -5.95 -15.48 4.11
CA ASP A 55 -5.40 -14.99 2.84
C ASP A 55 -4.94 -13.53 2.96
N LEU A 56 -5.77 -12.68 3.58
CA LEU A 56 -5.46 -11.27 3.81
C LEU A 56 -4.18 -11.09 4.65
N SER A 57 -3.92 -11.96 5.63
CA SER A 57 -2.70 -11.89 6.45
C SER A 57 -1.41 -12.03 5.62
N LEU A 58 -1.42 -12.91 4.61
CA LEU A 58 -0.30 -13.10 3.69
C LEU A 58 -0.11 -11.88 2.79
N VAL A 59 -1.22 -11.24 2.39
CA VAL A 59 -1.20 -10.01 1.58
C VAL A 59 -0.69 -8.83 2.39
N VAL A 60 -1.11 -8.69 3.65
CA VAL A 60 -0.63 -7.63 4.55
C VAL A 60 0.88 -7.75 4.76
N ASP A 61 1.39 -8.95 5.05
CA ASP A 61 2.84 -9.18 5.20
C ASP A 61 3.62 -8.84 3.91
N TYR A 62 3.08 -9.18 2.73
CA TYR A 62 3.64 -8.72 1.45
C TYR A 62 3.67 -7.20 1.32
N LEU A 63 2.60 -6.50 1.71
CA LEU A 63 2.52 -5.05 1.65
C LEU A 63 3.50 -4.37 2.63
N GLU A 64 3.63 -4.89 3.84
CA GLU A 64 4.57 -4.37 4.85
C GLU A 64 6.03 -4.53 4.41
N ARG A 65 6.39 -5.71 3.89
CA ARG A 65 7.70 -5.95 3.28
C ARG A 65 7.91 -5.07 2.05
N GLY A 66 6.85 -4.80 1.28
CA GLY A 66 6.84 -3.88 0.16
C GLY A 66 7.17 -2.44 0.53
N GLN A 67 6.62 -1.91 1.63
CA GLN A 67 6.93 -0.57 2.12
C GLN A 67 8.41 -0.44 2.53
N SER A 68 8.94 -1.48 3.18
CA SER A 68 10.35 -1.53 3.57
C SER A 68 11.26 -1.55 2.35
N TYR A 69 10.93 -2.36 1.33
CA TYR A 69 11.63 -2.41 0.06
C TYR A 69 11.57 -1.06 -0.70
N PHE A 70 10.41 -0.41 -0.75
CA PHE A 70 10.23 0.91 -1.36
C PHE A 70 11.14 1.97 -0.73
N ARG A 71 11.14 2.06 0.61
CA ARG A 71 11.99 3.02 1.34
C ARG A 71 13.47 2.74 1.13
N ALA A 72 13.87 1.47 1.06
CA ALA A 72 15.25 1.09 0.78
C ALA A 72 15.65 1.44 -0.66
N TYR A 73 14.76 1.21 -1.62
CA TYR A 73 14.96 1.58 -3.01
C TYR A 73 15.12 3.10 -3.18
N GLN A 74 14.43 3.93 -2.41
CA GLN A 74 14.60 5.38 -2.51
C GLN A 74 15.99 5.90 -2.12
N ARG A 75 16.82 5.10 -1.44
CA ARG A 75 18.10 5.54 -0.85
C ARG A 75 19.34 5.23 -1.68
N GLY A 76 19.23 5.14 -3.01
CA GLY A 76 20.37 4.78 -3.86
C GLY A 76 20.25 5.23 -5.31
N THR A 77 21.34 5.00 -6.05
CA THR A 77 21.38 5.10 -7.50
C THR A 77 21.23 3.69 -8.06
N HIS A 78 20.31 3.49 -8.99
CA HIS A 78 19.94 2.16 -9.51
C HIS A 78 20.20 2.05 -11.00
N SER A 79 20.54 0.84 -11.45
CA SER A 79 20.65 0.53 -12.87
C SER A 79 19.28 0.58 -13.56
N VAL A 80 19.28 0.63 -14.89
CA VAL A 80 18.03 0.59 -15.69
C VAL A 80 17.27 -0.73 -15.46
N GLU A 81 17.98 -1.84 -15.29
CA GLU A 81 17.43 -3.16 -15.02
C GLU A 81 16.79 -3.23 -13.62
N GLU A 82 17.40 -2.59 -12.62
CA GLU A 82 16.85 -2.47 -11.27
C GLU A 82 15.57 -1.61 -11.27
N ASN A 83 15.57 -0.51 -12.02
CA ASN A 83 14.38 0.33 -12.21
C ASN A 83 13.23 -0.43 -12.85
N LYS A 84 13.48 -1.26 -13.87
CA LYS A 84 12.44 -2.12 -14.47
C LYS A 84 11.82 -3.07 -13.45
N LYS A 85 12.66 -3.76 -12.67
CA LYS A 85 12.18 -4.67 -11.61
C LYS A 85 11.40 -3.94 -10.52
N PHE A 86 11.79 -2.72 -10.20
CA PHE A 86 11.09 -1.89 -9.23
C PHE A 86 9.72 -1.43 -9.74
N LEU A 87 9.62 -1.03 -11.01
CA LEU A 87 8.34 -0.70 -11.64
C LEU A 87 7.39 -1.91 -11.69
N ASP A 88 7.91 -3.09 -12.06
CA ASP A 88 7.14 -4.34 -12.02
C ASP A 88 6.64 -4.66 -10.59
N PHE A 89 7.47 -4.38 -9.58
CA PHE A 89 7.08 -4.50 -8.18
C PHE A 89 5.96 -3.51 -7.83
N LEU A 90 6.08 -2.24 -8.20
CA LEU A 90 5.07 -1.21 -7.91
C LEU A 90 3.72 -1.57 -8.53
N GLU A 91 3.69 -2.00 -9.79
CA GLU A 91 2.46 -2.39 -10.46
C GLU A 91 1.75 -3.55 -9.71
N ARG A 92 2.53 -4.54 -9.26
CA ARG A 92 2.00 -5.68 -8.49
C ARG A 92 1.54 -5.25 -7.10
N TYR A 93 2.32 -4.39 -6.44
CA TYR A 93 2.02 -3.85 -5.12
C TYR A 93 0.69 -3.08 -5.13
N GLU A 94 0.48 -2.20 -6.11
CA GLU A 94 -0.75 -1.44 -6.25
C GLU A 94 -1.96 -2.34 -6.51
N LYS A 95 -1.80 -3.38 -7.37
CA LYS A 95 -2.86 -4.36 -7.62
C LYS A 95 -3.25 -5.11 -6.35
N GLU A 96 -2.27 -5.60 -5.59
CA GLU A 96 -2.53 -6.31 -4.32
C GLU A 96 -3.15 -5.39 -3.28
N LEU A 97 -2.70 -4.13 -3.18
CA LEU A 97 -3.28 -3.14 -2.28
C LEU A 97 -4.76 -2.87 -2.60
N ALA A 98 -5.10 -2.75 -3.90
CA ALA A 98 -6.48 -2.55 -4.33
C ALA A 98 -7.38 -3.76 -4.00
N VAL A 99 -6.86 -4.98 -4.12
CA VAL A 99 -7.60 -6.19 -3.74
C VAL A 99 -7.76 -6.29 -2.23
N ALA A 100 -6.69 -6.07 -1.46
CA ALA A 100 -6.72 -6.07 0.00
C ALA A 100 -7.76 -5.10 0.56
N LYS A 101 -7.87 -3.89 0.00
CA LYS A 101 -8.91 -2.92 0.39
C LYS A 101 -10.32 -3.48 0.22
N LYS A 102 -10.61 -4.11 -0.93
CA LYS A 102 -11.93 -4.73 -1.19
C LYS A 102 -12.22 -5.91 -0.27
N GLU A 103 -11.20 -6.67 0.09
CA GLU A 103 -11.31 -7.81 1.00
C GLU A 103 -11.56 -7.38 2.44
N ILE A 104 -10.90 -6.30 2.88
CA ILE A 104 -11.17 -5.64 4.17
C ILE A 104 -12.62 -5.15 4.23
N ASP A 105 -13.11 -4.45 3.21
CA ASP A 105 -14.51 -4.00 3.15
C ASP A 105 -15.52 -5.17 3.16
N THR A 106 -15.11 -6.33 2.67
CA THR A 106 -15.93 -7.55 2.68
C THR A 106 -15.93 -8.22 4.05
N LEU A 107 -14.76 -8.31 4.70
CA LEU A 107 -14.63 -8.78 6.07
C LEU A 107 -15.43 -7.90 7.03
N ASP A 108 -15.31 -6.59 6.93
CA ASP A 108 -16.03 -5.63 7.77
C ASP A 108 -17.55 -5.83 7.67
N ARG A 109 -18.08 -5.94 6.44
CA ARG A 109 -19.50 -6.26 6.22
C ARG A 109 -19.94 -7.60 6.82
N TRP A 110 -19.08 -8.61 6.79
CA TRP A 110 -19.39 -9.92 7.39
C TRP A 110 -19.36 -9.87 8.92
N VAL A 111 -18.38 -9.17 9.49
CA VAL A 111 -18.26 -8.97 10.95
C VAL A 111 -19.45 -8.17 11.46
N LEU A 112 -19.79 -7.05 10.83
CA LEU A 112 -20.96 -6.24 11.20
C LEU A 112 -22.26 -7.03 11.11
N ARG A 113 -22.44 -7.84 10.07
CA ARG A 113 -23.63 -8.70 9.92
C ARG A 113 -23.73 -9.77 11.01
N ARG A 114 -22.60 -10.34 11.44
CA ARG A 114 -22.57 -11.31 12.56
C ARG A 114 -22.82 -10.61 13.89
N GLY A 115 -22.16 -9.49 14.15
CA GLY A 115 -22.36 -8.70 15.36
C GLY A 115 -23.78 -8.16 15.50
N SER A 116 -24.48 -7.88 14.40
CA SER A 116 -25.90 -7.50 14.43
C SER A 116 -26.86 -8.66 14.74
N LEU A 117 -26.44 -9.91 14.54
CA LEU A 117 -27.26 -11.09 14.89
C LEU A 117 -27.13 -11.42 16.39
N ASP A 118 -25.95 -11.23 16.98
CA ASP A 118 -25.69 -11.48 18.41
C ASP A 118 -26.30 -10.40 19.34
N SER A 119 -26.71 -9.25 18.80
CA SER A 119 -27.35 -8.16 19.55
C SER A 119 -28.89 -8.21 19.56
N ILE A 120 -29.50 -9.29 19.06
CA ILE A 120 -30.96 -9.50 18.99
C ILE A 120 -31.44 -10.51 20.07
N GLU A 121 -30.55 -10.99 20.95
CA GLU A 121 -30.92 -11.79 22.12
C GLU A 121 -31.13 -10.95 23.38
#